data_AF-A0A954ECN0-F1
#
_entry.id   AF-A0A954ECN0-F1
#
_cell.length_a   1.000
_cell.length_b   1.000
_cell.length_c   1.000
_cell.angle_alpha   90.00
_cell.angle_beta   90.00
_cell.angle_gamma   90.00
#
_symmetry.space_group_name_H-M   'P 1'
#
loop_
_entity.id
_entity.type
_entity.pdbx_description
1 polymer ?
#
loop_
_entity_poly.entity_id
_entity_poly.type
_entity_poly.pdbx_seq_one_letter_code
_entity_poly.pdbx_strand_id
1 'polypeptide(L)'
;MMRFLTDMAEGDWEQRLDEVYAMMEEMSRQTDPQAMVRNYGQRISRLMPSSRRISLSRRGLSYPYFRVTRYSEWIDEINPWKQKDRLPLLQGGLFAELLYSNQPAIIDELQLNPDDPAAPYLAGQGSLMALP
;
A
#
# COMPACT_ATOMS: atom_id res chain seq x y z
N MET A 1 8.88 0.24 -26.35
CA MET A 1 8.63 -0.09 -24.93
C MET A 1 7.68 0.94 -24.29
N MET A 2 6.62 1.31 -25.02
CA MET A 2 5.65 2.37 -24.69
C MET A 2 4.30 1.93 -25.29
N ARG A 3 3.93 0.68 -25.00
CA ARG A 3 2.72 0.00 -25.53
C ARG A 3 1.98 -0.80 -24.45
N PHE A 4 2.58 -0.96 -23.26
CA PHE A 4 2.02 -1.74 -22.15
C PHE A 4 1.08 -0.94 -21.24
N LEU A 5 1.10 0.39 -21.28
CA LEU A 5 0.29 1.22 -20.38
C LEU A 5 -1.12 1.50 -20.91
N THR A 6 -1.34 1.34 -22.23
CA THR A 6 -2.63 1.60 -22.86
C THR A 6 -3.56 0.37 -22.75
N ASP A 7 -3.04 -0.85 -22.87
CA ASP A 7 -3.86 -2.10 -22.94
C ASP A 7 -4.55 -2.51 -21.61
N MET A 8 -4.08 -2.04 -20.46
CA MET A 8 -4.73 -2.32 -19.17
C MET A 8 -6.03 -1.53 -18.96
N ALA A 9 -6.16 -0.37 -19.62
CA ALA A 9 -7.38 0.44 -19.64
C ALA A 9 -8.14 0.31 -20.97
N GLU A 10 -7.48 -0.05 -22.08
CA GLU A 10 -8.04 -0.17 -23.44
C GLU A 10 -7.93 -1.58 -24.10
N GLY A 11 -7.62 -2.64 -23.36
CA GLY A 11 -7.63 -4.03 -23.86
C GLY A 11 -8.91 -4.80 -23.50
N ASP A 12 -9.20 -5.87 -24.26
CA ASP A 12 -10.31 -6.80 -23.99
C ASP A 12 -10.16 -7.40 -22.58
N TRP A 13 -11.27 -7.57 -21.87
CA TRP A 13 -11.27 -8.03 -20.49
C TRP A 13 -10.64 -9.43 -20.35
N GLU A 14 -10.65 -10.24 -21.40
CA GLU A 14 -9.97 -11.53 -21.49
C GLU A 14 -8.46 -11.40 -21.29
N GLN A 15 -7.81 -10.43 -21.95
CA GLN A 15 -6.38 -10.19 -21.80
C GLN A 15 -6.04 -9.73 -20.38
N ARG A 16 -6.89 -8.91 -19.77
CA ARG A 16 -6.73 -8.49 -18.37
C ARG A 16 -6.85 -9.67 -17.41
N LEU A 17 -7.77 -10.60 -17.69
CA LEU A 17 -7.92 -11.81 -16.88
C LEU A 17 -6.73 -12.74 -17.01
N ASP A 18 -6.18 -12.92 -18.21
CA ASP A 18 -4.96 -13.71 -18.42
C ASP A 18 -3.78 -13.15 -17.63
N GLU A 19 -3.63 -11.81 -17.60
CA GLU A 19 -2.60 -11.15 -16.79
C GLU A 19 -2.81 -11.37 -15.29
N VAL A 20 -4.05 -11.26 -14.81
CA VAL A 20 -4.40 -11.53 -13.41
C VAL A 20 -4.14 -13.00 -13.07
N TYR A 21 -4.52 -13.93 -13.94
CA TYR A 21 -4.32 -15.37 -13.75
C TYR A 21 -2.83 -15.71 -13.67
N ALA A 22 -2.03 -15.24 -14.64
CA ALA A 22 -0.58 -15.46 -14.65
C ALA A 22 0.08 -14.91 -13.38
N MET A 23 -0.37 -13.74 -12.89
CA MET A 23 0.09 -13.17 -11.64
C MET A 23 -0.26 -14.04 -10.44
N MET A 24 -1.50 -14.52 -10.33
CA MET A 24 -1.92 -15.41 -9.24
C MET A 24 -1.18 -16.75 -9.27
N GLU A 25 -0.96 -17.33 -10.44
CA GLU A 25 -0.20 -18.57 -10.61
C GLU A 25 1.25 -18.39 -10.13
N GLU A 26 1.94 -17.34 -10.57
CA GLU A 26 3.31 -17.03 -10.15
C GLU A 26 3.40 -16.87 -8.62
N MET A 27 2.48 -16.11 -8.03
CA MET A 27 2.45 -15.87 -6.58
C MET A 27 2.19 -17.16 -5.78
N SER A 28 1.32 -18.04 -6.28
CA SER A 28 1.01 -19.31 -5.61
C SER A 28 2.23 -20.23 -5.46
N ARG A 29 3.23 -20.08 -6.33
CA ARG A 29 4.47 -20.88 -6.34
C ARG A 29 5.57 -20.29 -5.46
N GLN A 30 5.41 -19.08 -4.93
CA GLN A 30 6.43 -18.45 -4.09
C GLN A 30 6.37 -18.95 -2.65
N THR A 31 7.53 -19.35 -2.13
CA THR A 31 7.69 -19.82 -0.74
C THR A 31 8.33 -18.79 0.18
N ASP A 32 8.92 -17.71 -0.37
CA ASP A 32 9.41 -16.57 0.42
C ASP A 32 8.35 -15.46 0.46
N PRO A 33 7.70 -15.21 1.62
CA PRO A 33 6.70 -14.16 1.77
C PRO A 33 7.21 -12.76 1.42
N GLN A 34 8.50 -12.50 1.62
CA GLN A 34 9.10 -11.20 1.29
C GLN A 34 9.22 -11.01 -0.22
N ALA A 35 9.76 -12.01 -0.92
CA ALA A 35 9.85 -11.98 -2.38
C ALA A 35 8.46 -11.84 -3.02
N MET A 36 7.47 -12.58 -2.51
CA MET A 36 6.10 -12.50 -3.00
C MET A 36 5.52 -11.08 -2.88
N VAL A 37 5.58 -10.47 -1.69
CA VAL A 37 5.03 -9.12 -1.46
C VAL A 37 5.75 -8.06 -2.29
N ARG A 38 7.08 -8.16 -2.46
CA ARG A 38 7.84 -7.24 -3.32
C ARG A 38 7.38 -7.32 -4.77
N ASN A 39 7.31 -8.53 -5.33
CA ASN A 39 6.95 -8.73 -6.74
C ASN A 39 5.52 -8.25 -7.00
N TYR A 40 4.59 -8.57 -6.10
CA TYR A 40 3.22 -8.07 -6.16
C TYR A 40 3.17 -6.55 -6.08
N GLY A 41 3.87 -5.93 -5.13
CA GLY A 41 3.91 -4.48 -4.96
C GLY A 41 4.48 -3.73 -6.17
N GLN A 42 5.50 -4.30 -6.83
CA GLN A 42 6.06 -3.74 -8.07
C GLN A 42 5.09 -3.82 -9.24
N ARG A 43 4.30 -4.90 -9.35
CA ARG A 43 3.28 -5.02 -10.39
C ARG A 43 2.13 -4.04 -10.14
N ILE A 44 1.58 -4.01 -8.92
CA ILE A 44 0.52 -3.08 -8.54
C ILE A 44 0.93 -1.61 -8.75
N SER A 45 2.20 -1.24 -8.51
CA SER A 45 2.67 0.14 -8.84
C SER A 45 2.55 0.52 -10.30
N ARG A 46 2.61 -0.45 -11.21
CA ARG A 46 2.49 -0.18 -12.65
C ARG A 46 1.03 -0.03 -13.06
N LEU A 47 0.12 -0.75 -12.38
CA LEU A 47 -1.32 -0.72 -12.67
C LEU A 47 -2.00 0.49 -12.03
N MET A 48 -1.60 0.86 -10.81
CA MET A 48 -2.12 1.99 -10.06
C MET A 48 -0.95 2.89 -9.65
N PRO A 49 -0.48 3.78 -10.55
CA PRO A 49 0.57 4.72 -10.22
C PRO A 49 0.10 5.69 -9.14
N SER A 50 0.89 5.82 -8.08
CA SER A 50 0.64 6.71 -6.95
C SER A 50 1.94 7.42 -6.59
N SER A 51 1.88 8.72 -6.29
CA SER A 51 3.04 9.49 -5.82
C SER A 51 3.66 8.90 -4.56
N ARG A 52 2.84 8.23 -3.73
CA ARG A 52 3.27 7.68 -2.46
C ARG A 52 2.52 6.41 -2.10
N ARG A 53 3.23 5.41 -1.54
CA ARG A 53 2.65 4.17 -1.04
C ARG A 53 3.04 3.93 0.41
N ILE A 54 2.02 3.61 1.21
CA ILE A 54 2.17 3.36 2.64
C ILE A 54 1.37 2.09 2.95
N SER A 55 1.98 1.16 3.70
CA SER A 55 1.27 -0.02 4.20
C SER A 55 1.25 0.00 5.71
N LEU A 56 0.07 -0.16 6.28
CA LEU A 56 -0.17 -0.11 7.71
C LEU A 56 -0.50 -1.49 8.27
N SER A 57 -0.27 -1.70 9.56
CA SER A 57 -0.68 -2.93 10.24
C SER A 57 -1.17 -2.64 11.65
N ARG A 58 -2.37 -3.17 11.96
CA ARG A 58 -2.93 -3.24 13.31
C ARG A 58 -2.82 -4.65 13.94
N ARG A 59 -1.99 -5.52 13.36
CA ARG A 59 -1.88 -6.91 13.84
C ARG A 59 -1.37 -6.96 15.29
N GLY A 60 -2.20 -7.50 16.17
CA GLY A 60 -1.91 -7.58 17.62
C GLY A 60 -1.94 -6.23 18.32
N LEU A 61 -2.63 -5.24 17.74
CA LEU A 61 -2.83 -3.91 18.32
C LEU A 61 -4.33 -3.63 18.45
N SER A 62 -4.70 -2.86 19.46
CA SER A 62 -6.04 -2.29 19.61
C SER A 62 -6.05 -0.85 19.12
N TYR A 63 -7.23 -0.35 18.77
CA TYR A 63 -7.43 1.07 18.50
C TYR A 63 -6.89 1.90 19.69
N PRO A 64 -6.17 3.01 19.45
CA PRO A 64 -5.89 3.63 18.16
C PRO A 64 -4.51 3.31 17.57
N TYR A 65 -3.83 2.24 18.02
CA TYR A 65 -2.44 1.94 17.67
C TYR A 65 -2.28 1.23 16.33
N PHE A 66 -1.23 1.57 15.59
CA PHE A 66 -0.85 0.90 14.34
C PHE A 66 0.64 1.02 14.05
N ARG A 67 1.16 0.18 13.16
CA ARG A 67 2.53 0.29 12.64
C ARG A 67 2.53 0.68 11.17
N VAL A 68 3.47 1.55 10.79
CA VAL A 68 3.85 1.72 9.39
C VAL A 68 4.81 0.59 9.04
N THR A 69 4.41 -0.27 8.11
CA THR A 69 5.18 -1.48 7.72
C THR A 69 5.92 -1.32 6.41
N ARG A 70 5.47 -0.39 5.56
CA ARG A 70 6.11 0.01 4.30
C ARG A 70 5.86 1.49 4.10
N TYR A 71 6.86 2.18 3.57
CA TYR A 71 6.75 3.55 3.09
C TYR A 71 7.67 3.72 1.88
N SER A 72 7.14 4.23 0.78
CA SER A 72 7.89 4.34 -0.48
C SER A 72 9.09 5.30 -0.44
N GLU A 73 9.15 6.22 0.53
CA GLU A 73 10.30 7.14 0.70
C GLU A 73 11.40 6.56 1.62
N TRP A 74 11.19 5.38 2.21
CA TRP A 74 12.27 4.73 2.96
C TRP A 74 13.35 4.21 2.01
N ILE A 75 14.60 4.51 2.33
CA ILE A 75 15.78 4.03 1.60
C ILE A 75 16.03 2.54 1.92
N ASP A 76 15.85 2.17 3.19
CA ASP A 76 16.07 0.81 3.68
C ASP A 76 14.79 -0.01 3.66
N GLU A 77 14.84 -1.21 3.09
CA GLU A 77 13.75 -2.17 3.22
C GLU A 77 13.76 -2.82 4.61
N ILE A 78 12.67 -2.66 5.38
CA ILE A 78 12.51 -3.29 6.69
C ILE A 78 11.66 -4.55 6.56
N ASN A 79 12.12 -5.70 7.05
CA ASN A 79 11.31 -6.91 7.09
C ASN A 79 10.30 -6.83 8.26
N PRO A 80 8.99 -6.70 8.02
CA PRO A 80 8.04 -6.40 9.08
C PRO A 80 7.74 -7.61 9.98
N TRP A 81 8.13 -8.82 9.57
CA TRP A 81 8.01 -10.04 10.37
C TRP A 81 9.24 -10.32 11.23
N LYS A 82 10.43 -9.92 10.77
CA LYS A 82 11.70 -10.18 11.47
C LYS A 82 12.22 -8.97 12.26
N GLN A 83 11.87 -7.75 11.85
CA GLN A 83 12.43 -6.50 12.37
C GLN A 83 11.31 -5.57 12.87
N LYS A 84 10.31 -6.13 13.57
CA LYS A 84 9.12 -5.41 14.05
C LYS A 84 9.47 -4.18 14.91
N ASP A 85 10.55 -4.24 15.67
CA ASP A 85 10.99 -3.18 16.58
C ASP A 85 11.61 -1.97 15.86
N ARG A 86 11.96 -2.12 14.57
CA ARG A 86 12.41 -1.01 13.71
C ARG A 86 11.24 -0.24 13.08
N LEU A 87 10.01 -0.76 13.18
CA LEU A 87 8.84 -0.15 12.55
C LEU A 87 8.23 0.91 13.47
N PRO A 88 7.91 2.12 12.97
CA PRO A 88 7.23 3.13 13.75
C PRO A 88 5.89 2.61 14.29
N LEU A 89 5.70 2.71 15.61
CA LEU A 89 4.42 2.51 16.28
C LEU A 89 3.79 3.88 16.52
N LEU A 90 2.66 4.13 15.86
CA LEU A 90 1.92 5.37 15.92
C LEU A 90 0.53 5.10 16.49
N GLN A 91 -0.19 6.18 16.85
CA GLN A 91 -1.53 6.09 17.40
C GLN A 91 -2.40 7.26 16.96
N GLY A 92 -3.67 7.00 16.68
CA GLY A 92 -4.66 8.03 16.37
C GLY A 92 -4.55 8.62 14.97
N GLY A 93 -5.27 9.71 14.75
CA GLY A 93 -5.29 10.47 13.49
C GLY A 93 -5.88 9.70 12.31
N LEU A 94 -5.72 10.29 11.13
CA LEU A 94 -6.33 9.83 9.88
C LEU A 94 -6.02 8.35 9.58
N PHE A 95 -4.77 7.91 9.79
CA PHE A 95 -4.38 6.52 9.55
C PHE A 95 -5.07 5.53 10.48
N ALA A 96 -5.26 5.86 11.76
CA ALA A 96 -6.00 4.98 12.66
C ALA A 96 -7.49 4.91 12.26
N GLU A 97 -8.09 6.04 11.93
CA GLU A 97 -9.50 6.10 11.51
C GLU A 97 -9.75 5.26 10.25
N LEU A 98 -8.94 5.45 9.21
CA LEU A 98 -9.05 4.70 7.96
C LEU A 98 -8.77 3.20 8.16
N LEU A 99 -7.74 2.84 8.95
CA LEU A 99 -7.36 1.45 9.15
C LEU A 99 -8.38 0.67 10.00
N TYR A 100 -8.99 1.31 10.99
CA TYR A 100 -9.93 0.65 11.90
C TYR A 100 -11.39 0.73 11.44
N SER A 101 -11.73 1.57 10.44
CA SER A 101 -13.06 1.60 9.84
C SER A 101 -13.43 0.28 9.14
N ASN A 102 -12.43 -0.47 8.65
CA ASN A 102 -12.60 -1.64 7.77
C ASN A 102 -13.40 -1.33 6.49
N GLN A 103 -13.34 -0.09 6.02
CA GLN A 103 -14.02 0.34 4.80
C GLN A 103 -13.05 1.06 3.87
N PRO A 104 -13.02 0.69 2.57
CA PRO A 104 -12.30 1.47 1.56
C PRO A 104 -12.77 2.93 1.55
N ALA A 105 -11.85 3.86 1.33
CA ALA A 105 -12.15 5.28 1.25
C ALA A 105 -11.34 5.96 0.15
N ILE A 106 -11.95 6.94 -0.50
CA ILE A 106 -11.28 7.88 -1.41
C ILE A 106 -11.47 9.27 -0.81
N ILE A 107 -10.36 10.00 -0.69
CA ILE A 107 -10.31 11.39 -0.23
C ILE A 107 -9.71 12.19 -1.37
N ASP A 108 -10.57 12.89 -2.11
CA ASP A 108 -10.14 13.68 -3.28
C ASP A 108 -9.39 14.97 -2.88
N GLU A 109 -9.74 15.52 -1.71
CA GLU A 109 -9.12 16.71 -1.13
C GLU A 109 -8.60 16.40 0.27
N LEU A 110 -7.31 16.08 0.34
CA LEU A 110 -6.65 15.74 1.59
C LEU A 110 -6.32 17.00 2.38
N GLN A 111 -7.06 17.21 3.46
CA GLN A 111 -6.75 18.22 4.48
C GLN A 111 -6.28 17.49 5.74
N LEU A 112 -5.08 17.82 6.19
CA LEU A 112 -4.46 17.13 7.31
C LEU A 112 -4.00 18.13 8.35
N ASN A 113 -4.32 17.86 9.61
CA ASN A 113 -3.76 18.62 10.72
C ASN A 113 -2.23 18.42 10.74
N PRO A 114 -1.41 19.48 10.84
CA PRO A 114 0.04 19.36 10.99
C PRO A 114 0.48 18.45 12.15
N ASP A 115 -0.32 18.36 13.20
CA ASP A 115 -0.06 17.51 14.37
C ASP A 115 -0.56 16.06 14.20
N ASP A 116 -1.19 15.72 13.05
CA ASP A 116 -1.63 14.36 12.77
C ASP A 116 -0.42 13.41 12.62
N PRO A 117 -0.42 12.22 13.24
CA PRO A 117 0.64 11.23 13.08
C PRO A 117 0.95 10.83 11.63
N ALA A 118 -0.01 11.00 10.71
CA ALA A 118 0.16 10.75 9.29
C ALA A 118 0.89 11.89 8.55
N ALA A 119 1.00 13.08 9.13
CA ALA A 119 1.53 14.27 8.45
C ALA A 119 2.93 14.11 7.84
N PRO A 120 3.91 13.50 8.53
CA PRO A 120 5.23 13.25 7.95
C PRO A 120 5.20 12.33 6.72
N TYR A 121 4.17 11.49 6.62
CA TYR A 121 4.01 10.55 5.51
C TYR A 121 3.18 11.16 4.38
N LEU A 122 2.23 12.04 4.67
CA LEU A 122 1.32 12.60 3.66
C LEU A 122 1.72 14.00 3.18
N ALA A 123 2.85 14.54 3.65
CA ALA A 123 3.34 15.85 3.24
C ALA A 123 3.38 16.02 1.71
N GLY A 124 2.72 17.06 1.20
CA GLY A 124 2.64 17.38 -0.23
C GLY A 124 1.67 16.51 -1.05
N GLN A 125 0.92 15.60 -0.42
CA GLN A 125 -0.14 14.85 -1.10
C GLN A 125 -1.46 15.61 -1.05
N GLY A 126 -2.19 15.66 -2.17
CA GLY A 126 -3.48 16.36 -2.27
C GLY A 126 -4.70 15.43 -2.22
N SER A 127 -4.51 14.12 -2.36
CA SER A 127 -5.57 13.12 -2.34
C SER A 127 -5.05 11.79 -1.80
N LEU A 128 -5.96 10.88 -1.43
CA LEU A 128 -5.63 9.59 -0.86
C LEU A 128 -6.68 8.53 -1.20
N MET A 129 -6.23 7.31 -1.43
CA MET A 129 -7.08 6.11 -1.44
C MET A 129 -6.62 5.16 -0.33
N ALA A 130 -7.57 4.64 0.45
CA ALA A 130 -7.34 3.67 1.51
C ALA A 130 -8.05 2.35 1.19
N LEU A 131 -7.33 1.25 1.41
CA LEU A 131 -7.81 -0.14 1.28
C LEU A 131 -7.47 -0.88 2.59
N PRO A 132 -8.33 -0.82 3.63
CA PRO A 132 -8.07 -1.40 4.95
C PRO A 132 -8.18 -2.93 5.03
#